data_AF-A0A8J8SM07-F1
#
_entry.id   AF-A0A8J8SM07-F1
#
_cell.length_a   1.000
_cell.length_b   1.000
_cell.length_c   1.000
_cell.angle_alpha   90.00
_cell.angle_beta   90.00
_cell.angle_gamma   90.00
#
_symmetry.space_group_name_H-M   'P 1'
#
loop_
_entity.id
_entity.type
_entity.pdbx_description
1 polymer ?
#
loop_
_entity_poly.entity_id
_entity_poly.type
_entity_poly.pdbx_seq_one_letter_code
_entity_poly.pdbx_strand_id
1 'polypeptide(L)'
;MLGEHGRRRAGNGDEFWQYRAAGAGDGSRMIDWRRSARTDGHFVREREWQAAQSVLFWVDRGRSMDFAGGADRPPKGERAQLLALALGVLLLRGGERVGLPGLPARPGRAQVLRLAAALAAEGAEDHAAPDLAQVPMHGRVVLISDFLGSLGPIEGAMARAAARNAPGVLLQVLDPAEESFPFDGRTIFESMAGGTRFETREARGLRDAYLSRLAERKAQLADLARASGWMFRTHHTGEGPQPALLWLYRALERR
;
A
#
# COMPACT_ATOMS: atom_id res chain seq x y z
N MET A 1 -3.61 25.95 21.42
CA MET A 1 -2.39 25.88 22.25
C MET A 1 -2.38 24.52 22.93
N LEU A 2 -1.21 23.88 23.09
CA LEU A 2 -0.96 22.42 23.23
C LEU A 2 -0.83 21.75 21.84
N GLY A 3 0.25 21.12 21.42
CA GLY A 3 1.45 20.67 22.12
C GLY A 3 1.87 19.28 21.62
N GLU A 4 1.94 19.06 20.31
CA GLU A 4 2.34 17.77 19.74
C GLU A 4 3.79 17.82 19.26
N HIS A 5 4.72 17.61 20.21
CA HIS A 5 6.14 17.44 19.92
C HIS A 5 6.58 16.02 20.24
N GLY A 6 6.49 15.14 19.24
CA GLY A 6 7.29 13.92 19.17
C GLY A 6 8.57 14.18 18.35
N ARG A 7 9.61 14.69 19.01
CA ARG A 7 11.01 14.86 18.56
C ARG A 7 11.22 15.55 17.19
N ARG A 8 11.03 16.87 17.14
CA ARG A 8 11.59 17.73 16.09
C ARG A 8 13.07 18.01 16.41
N ARG A 9 13.96 17.69 15.47
CA ARG A 9 15.41 18.02 15.52
C ARG A 9 15.78 18.71 14.20
N ALA A 10 16.73 19.64 14.23
CA ALA A 10 17.26 20.26 13.01
C ALA A 10 18.01 19.22 12.16
N GLY A 11 17.85 19.24 10.83
CA GLY A 11 18.53 18.30 9.92
C GLY A 11 18.36 18.57 8.42
N ASN A 12 18.74 17.60 7.58
CA ASN A 12 18.73 17.70 6.11
C ASN A 12 17.37 17.29 5.48
N GLY A 13 16.22 17.66 6.04
CA GLY A 13 14.92 17.40 5.38
C GLY A 13 14.61 18.37 4.25
N ASP A 14 13.39 18.34 3.69
CA ASP A 14 13.03 19.20 2.56
C ASP A 14 12.31 20.51 2.91
N GLU A 15 11.63 20.53 4.05
CA GLU A 15 10.83 21.65 4.53
C GLU A 15 11.66 22.67 5.32
N PHE A 16 11.46 23.95 5.05
CA PHE A 16 12.17 25.03 5.73
C PHE A 16 11.75 25.12 7.21
N TRP A 17 12.70 24.98 8.13
CA TRP A 17 12.42 25.05 9.57
C TRP A 17 12.71 26.46 10.11
N GLN A 18 13.98 26.86 10.09
CA GLN A 18 14.40 28.19 10.50
C GLN A 18 15.73 28.55 9.85
N TYR A 19 16.12 29.81 9.96
CA TYR A 19 17.49 30.20 9.70
C TYR A 19 18.23 30.32 11.02
N ARG A 20 19.47 29.82 11.06
CA ARG A 20 20.39 30.10 12.16
C ARG A 20 21.67 30.75 11.65
N ALA A 21 22.39 31.43 12.53
CA ALA A 21 23.72 31.92 12.24
C ALA A 21 24.66 30.75 11.91
N ALA A 22 25.49 30.91 10.88
CA ALA A 22 26.51 29.95 10.50
C ALA A 22 27.59 29.88 11.59
N GLY A 23 28.04 28.67 11.92
CA GLY A 23 29.08 28.40 12.90
C GLY A 23 30.28 27.70 12.26
N ALA A 24 31.33 27.47 13.06
CA ALA A 24 32.63 26.98 12.60
C ALA A 24 32.62 25.57 11.94
N GLY A 25 31.50 24.83 12.02
CA GLY A 25 31.33 23.51 11.37
C GLY A 25 30.50 23.54 10.08
N ASP A 26 29.96 24.70 9.68
CA ASP A 26 29.06 24.78 8.54
C ASP A 26 29.84 24.99 7.24
N GLY A 27 29.68 24.06 6.29
CA GLY A 27 30.28 24.20 4.96
C GLY A 27 29.67 25.36 4.18
N SER A 28 30.47 26.03 3.35
CA SER A 28 30.05 27.19 2.53
C SER A 28 28.85 26.91 1.61
N ARG A 29 28.62 25.64 1.23
CA ARG A 29 27.46 25.20 0.44
C ARG A 29 26.13 25.24 1.20
N MET A 30 26.17 25.29 2.54
CA MET A 30 24.97 25.36 3.38
C MET A 30 24.52 26.80 3.66
N ILE A 31 25.37 27.79 3.32
CA ILE A 31 25.08 29.20 3.52
C ILE A 31 24.02 29.64 2.51
N ASP A 32 22.92 30.19 3.02
CA ASP A 32 21.94 30.89 2.20
C ASP A 32 22.48 32.31 1.93
N TRP A 33 23.18 32.46 0.81
CA TRP A 33 23.78 33.73 0.41
C TRP A 33 22.74 34.83 0.19
N ARG A 34 21.51 34.48 -0.20
CA ARG A 34 20.43 35.45 -0.46
C ARG A 34 19.92 36.10 0.83
N ARG A 35 19.77 35.32 1.91
CA ARG A 35 19.44 35.87 3.23
C ARG A 35 20.62 36.58 3.87
N SER A 36 21.82 36.00 3.75
CA SER A 36 23.05 36.57 4.33
C SER A 36 23.39 37.93 3.72
N ALA A 37 23.09 38.17 2.45
CA ALA A 37 23.31 39.48 1.82
C ALA A 37 22.42 40.63 2.36
N ARG A 38 21.43 40.32 3.19
CA ARG A 38 20.48 41.31 3.74
C ARG A 38 20.76 41.68 5.21
N THR A 39 21.79 41.08 5.82
CA THR A 39 22.11 41.21 7.25
C THR A 39 23.62 41.14 7.47
N ASP A 40 24.14 41.64 8.58
CA ASP A 40 25.57 41.54 8.95
C ASP A 40 25.94 40.15 9.50
N GLY A 41 25.70 39.08 8.73
CA GLY A 41 26.06 37.73 9.14
C GLY A 41 25.70 36.64 8.12
N HIS A 42 26.42 35.51 8.20
CA HIS A 42 26.11 34.32 7.40
C HIS A 42 25.03 33.49 8.07
N PHE A 43 24.01 33.10 7.31
CA PHE A 43 22.91 32.27 7.77
C PHE A 43 22.87 30.94 7.02
N VAL A 44 22.66 29.87 7.77
CA VAL A 44 22.35 28.54 7.25
C VAL A 44 20.85 28.31 7.32
N ARG A 45 20.30 27.75 6.25
CA ARG A 45 18.89 27.34 6.18
C ARG A 45 18.76 25.93 6.78
N GLU A 46 18.25 25.83 8.00
CA GLU A 46 17.95 24.55 8.62
C GLU A 46 16.63 23.99 8.07
N ARG A 47 16.60 22.69 7.81
CA ARG A 47 15.42 22.00 7.29
C ARG A 47 14.87 21.06 8.37
N GLU A 48 13.58 20.81 8.40
CA GLU A 48 12.98 19.95 9.42
C GLU A 48 13.41 18.50 9.19
N TRP A 49 13.95 17.81 10.21
CA TRP A 49 14.27 16.40 10.09
C TRP A 49 12.99 15.55 10.20
N GLN A 50 12.46 15.10 9.06
CA GLN A 50 11.56 13.95 9.04
C GLN A 50 12.39 12.71 8.72
N ALA A 51 12.44 11.76 9.67
CA ALA A 51 13.09 10.48 9.42
C ALA A 51 12.28 9.71 8.37
N ALA A 52 12.86 9.50 7.19
CA ALA A 52 12.23 8.73 6.13
C ALA A 52 11.77 7.36 6.65
N GLN A 53 10.47 7.13 6.64
CA GLN A 53 9.82 5.88 6.96
C GLN A 53 10.14 4.83 5.89
N SER A 54 10.14 3.58 6.32
CA SER A 54 10.27 2.44 5.44
C SER A 54 8.93 1.76 5.31
N VAL A 55 8.44 1.62 4.09
CA VAL A 55 7.15 1.02 3.76
C VAL A 55 7.37 -0.24 2.95
N LEU A 56 6.90 -1.37 3.45
CA LEU A 56 6.90 -2.65 2.74
C LEU A 56 5.53 -2.87 2.13
N PHE A 57 5.49 -3.04 0.82
CA PHE A 57 4.28 -3.45 0.13
C PHE A 57 4.26 -4.97 -0.01
N TRP A 58 3.06 -5.54 -0.04
CA TRP A 58 2.79 -6.83 -0.62
C TRP A 58 1.55 -6.69 -1.51
N VAL A 59 1.67 -7.20 -2.72
CA VAL A 59 0.61 -7.18 -3.72
C VAL A 59 0.36 -8.63 -4.11
N ASP A 60 -0.88 -9.06 -3.94
CA ASP A 60 -1.30 -10.40 -4.31
C ASP A 60 -1.18 -10.58 -5.82
N ARG A 61 -0.66 -11.74 -6.18
CA ARG A 61 -0.39 -12.19 -7.55
C ARG A 61 -0.97 -13.56 -7.79
N GLY A 62 -1.85 -14.02 -6.90
CA GLY A 62 -2.61 -15.23 -7.11
C GLY A 62 -3.50 -15.08 -8.34
N ARG A 63 -3.78 -16.19 -9.02
CA ARG A 63 -4.59 -16.23 -10.25
C ARG A 63 -6.00 -15.66 -10.06
N SER A 64 -6.53 -15.66 -8.84
CA SER A 64 -7.76 -14.95 -8.48
C SER A 64 -7.74 -13.46 -8.86
N MET A 65 -6.56 -12.84 -8.87
CA MET A 65 -6.34 -11.46 -9.27
C MET A 65 -6.43 -11.25 -10.79
N ASP A 66 -6.38 -12.30 -11.61
CA ASP A 66 -6.50 -12.20 -13.08
C ASP A 66 -7.95 -12.02 -13.53
N PHE A 67 -8.92 -12.12 -12.60
CA PHE A 67 -10.33 -11.93 -12.91
C PHE A 67 -10.63 -10.48 -13.35
N ALA A 68 -11.41 -10.36 -14.44
CA ALA A 68 -12.04 -9.13 -14.91
C ALA A 68 -13.48 -9.46 -15.30
N GLY A 69 -14.44 -8.66 -14.85
CA GLY A 69 -15.86 -8.91 -15.12
C GLY A 69 -16.34 -8.45 -16.51
N GLY A 70 -15.46 -7.94 -17.36
CA GLY A 70 -15.75 -7.42 -18.69
C GLY A 70 -14.49 -6.99 -19.43
N ALA A 71 -14.51 -7.00 -20.76
CA ALA A 71 -13.35 -6.65 -21.61
C ALA A 71 -12.99 -5.15 -21.55
N ASP A 72 -13.90 -4.31 -21.05
CA ASP A 72 -13.74 -2.88 -20.82
C ASP A 72 -13.04 -2.55 -19.49
N ARG A 73 -12.78 -3.56 -18.65
CA ARG A 73 -12.19 -3.40 -17.32
C ARG A 73 -10.84 -4.13 -17.21
N PRO A 74 -9.86 -3.54 -16.52
CA PRO A 74 -8.61 -4.23 -16.24
C PRO A 74 -8.84 -5.34 -15.21
N PRO A 75 -8.04 -6.43 -15.26
CA PRO A 75 -7.94 -7.40 -14.17
C PRO A 75 -7.66 -6.74 -12.82
N LYS A 76 -8.14 -7.38 -11.73
CA LYS A 76 -7.88 -6.91 -10.35
C LYS A 76 -6.38 -6.75 -10.08
N GLY A 77 -5.55 -7.65 -10.60
CA GLY A 77 -4.10 -7.66 -10.47
C GLY A 77 -3.45 -6.43 -11.09
N GLU A 78 -3.84 -6.06 -12.31
CA GLU A 78 -3.35 -4.83 -12.96
C GLU A 78 -3.74 -3.58 -12.15
N ARG A 79 -4.98 -3.53 -11.64
CA ARG A 79 -5.42 -2.43 -10.78
C ARG A 79 -4.60 -2.36 -9.49
N ALA A 80 -4.33 -3.49 -8.85
CA ALA A 80 -3.53 -3.58 -7.64
C ALA A 80 -2.08 -3.14 -7.87
N GLN A 81 -1.45 -3.59 -8.97
CA GLN A 81 -0.10 -3.19 -9.38
C GLN A 81 -0.02 -1.70 -9.69
N LEU A 82 -1.01 -1.14 -10.40
CA LEU A 82 -1.09 0.29 -10.69
C LEU A 82 -1.13 1.11 -9.39
N LEU A 83 -1.99 0.73 -8.45
CA LEU A 83 -2.13 1.43 -7.17
C LEU A 83 -0.86 1.31 -6.33
N ALA A 84 -0.25 0.13 -6.27
CA ALA A 84 1.02 -0.08 -5.57
C ALA A 84 2.15 0.76 -6.19
N LEU A 85 2.31 0.74 -7.51
CA LEU A 85 3.37 1.49 -8.19
C LEU A 85 3.16 2.99 -8.05
N ALA A 86 1.92 3.48 -8.23
CA ALA A 86 1.59 4.89 -8.06
C ALA A 86 1.87 5.35 -6.62
N LEU A 87 1.45 4.58 -5.62
CA LEU A 87 1.73 4.86 -4.21
C LEU A 87 3.24 4.86 -3.94
N GLY A 88 3.96 3.86 -4.46
CA GLY A 88 5.41 3.76 -4.33
C GLY A 88 6.12 4.98 -4.93
N VAL A 89 5.68 5.46 -6.10
CA VAL A 89 6.21 6.69 -6.72
C VAL A 89 5.95 7.91 -5.84
N LEU A 90 4.75 8.06 -5.27
CA LEU A 90 4.43 9.18 -4.38
C LEU A 90 5.31 9.16 -3.12
N LEU A 91 5.40 8.01 -2.46
CA LEU A 91 6.23 7.84 -1.26
C LEU A 91 7.71 8.08 -1.54
N LEU A 92 8.25 7.52 -2.63
CA LEU A 92 9.64 7.73 -3.03
C LEU A 92 9.94 9.19 -3.37
N ARG A 93 8.99 9.91 -3.98
CA ARG A 93 9.10 11.36 -4.20
C ARG A 93 9.04 12.17 -2.90
N GLY A 94 8.30 11.68 -1.91
CA GLY A 94 8.28 12.23 -0.54
C GLY A 94 9.53 11.92 0.29
N GLY A 95 10.48 11.16 -0.24
CA GLY A 95 11.72 10.80 0.47
C GLY A 95 11.65 9.50 1.27
N GLU A 96 10.52 8.79 1.22
CA GLU A 96 10.32 7.51 1.91
C GLU A 96 11.13 6.38 1.25
N ARG A 97 11.25 5.26 1.95
CA ARG A 97 11.85 4.02 1.43
C ARG A 97 10.74 3.02 1.15
N VAL A 98 10.71 2.47 -0.07
CA VAL A 98 9.66 1.52 -0.47
C VAL A 98 10.27 0.20 -0.90
N GLY A 99 9.72 -0.91 -0.42
CA GLY A 99 10.15 -2.27 -0.74
C GLY A 99 9.00 -3.21 -1.06
N LEU A 100 9.35 -4.41 -1.52
CA LEU A 100 8.47 -5.57 -1.76
C LEU A 100 9.16 -6.82 -1.16
N PRO A 101 8.48 -7.96 -1.01
CA PRO A 101 9.17 -9.20 -0.64
C PRO A 101 10.29 -9.51 -1.64
N GLY A 102 11.48 -9.85 -1.14
CA GLY A 102 12.67 -10.05 -1.97
C GLY A 102 13.32 -8.76 -2.52
N LEU A 103 12.69 -7.60 -2.34
CA LEU A 103 13.21 -6.29 -2.76
C LEU A 103 13.28 -5.32 -1.57
N PRO A 104 14.47 -5.15 -0.96
CA PRO A 104 14.63 -4.30 0.21
C PRO A 104 14.14 -2.86 -0.01
N ALA A 105 13.55 -2.28 1.04
CA ALA A 105 13.08 -0.90 1.01
C ALA A 105 14.25 0.09 0.85
N ARG A 106 14.26 0.83 -0.26
CA ARG A 106 15.29 1.84 -0.58
C ARG A 106 14.64 3.14 -1.06
N PRO A 107 15.32 4.28 -0.88
CA PRO A 107 14.82 5.55 -1.40
C PRO A 107 15.22 5.75 -2.87
N GLY A 108 14.68 6.81 -3.47
CA GLY A 108 15.19 7.37 -4.72
C GLY A 108 14.57 6.80 -6.00
N ARG A 109 14.77 7.52 -7.10
CA ARG A 109 14.10 7.27 -8.39
C ARG A 109 14.42 5.90 -9.02
N ALA A 110 15.63 5.38 -8.80
CA ALA A 110 16.02 4.06 -9.30
C ALA A 110 15.17 2.94 -8.69
N GLN A 111 14.65 3.13 -7.47
CA GLN A 111 13.77 2.15 -6.83
C GLN A 111 12.42 2.02 -7.56
N VAL A 112 11.93 3.08 -8.23
CA VAL A 112 10.68 3.03 -9.01
C VAL A 112 10.75 1.94 -10.09
N LEU A 113 11.86 1.90 -10.84
CA LEU A 113 12.04 0.90 -11.91
C LEU A 113 12.13 -0.53 -11.35
N ARG A 114 12.76 -0.68 -10.19
CA ARG A 114 12.86 -1.98 -9.49
C ARG A 114 11.50 -2.45 -8.98
N LEU A 115 10.69 -1.54 -8.43
CA LEU A 115 9.32 -1.82 -8.01
C LEU A 115 8.47 -2.22 -9.21
N ALA A 116 8.54 -1.47 -10.32
CA ALA A 116 7.79 -1.78 -11.54
C ALA A 116 8.15 -3.18 -12.07
N ALA A 117 9.44 -3.50 -12.18
CA ALA A 117 9.90 -4.82 -12.62
C ALA A 117 9.46 -5.93 -11.65
N ALA A 118 9.57 -5.70 -10.35
CA ALA A 118 9.16 -6.67 -9.34
C ALA A 118 7.65 -6.92 -9.37
N LEU A 119 6.82 -5.86 -9.51
CA LEU A 119 5.36 -5.97 -9.57
C LEU A 119 4.86 -6.66 -10.83
N ALA A 120 5.54 -6.47 -11.97
CA ALA A 120 5.13 -7.00 -13.28
C ALA A 120 5.36 -8.51 -13.45
N ALA A 121 6.11 -9.16 -12.57
CA ALA A 121 6.29 -10.61 -12.65
C ALA A 121 4.95 -11.34 -12.36
N GLU A 122 4.81 -12.59 -12.81
CA GLU A 122 3.58 -13.38 -12.62
C GLU A 122 3.62 -14.21 -11.32
N GLY A 123 2.44 -14.60 -10.82
CA GLY A 123 2.30 -15.56 -9.71
C GLY A 123 1.80 -16.91 -10.21
N ALA A 124 2.11 -17.98 -9.48
CA ALA A 124 1.76 -19.35 -9.87
C ALA A 124 0.59 -19.95 -9.06
N GLU A 125 0.29 -19.39 -7.89
CA GLU A 125 -0.72 -19.90 -6.94
C GLU A 125 -2.10 -19.25 -7.18
N ASP A 126 -3.18 -19.82 -6.64
CA ASP A 126 -4.53 -19.24 -6.74
C ASP A 126 -4.69 -17.98 -5.88
N HIS A 127 -4.15 -18.03 -4.66
CA HIS A 127 -4.07 -16.93 -3.71
C HIS A 127 -2.67 -16.93 -3.12
N ALA A 128 -1.91 -15.85 -3.29
CA ALA A 128 -0.57 -15.80 -2.75
C ALA A 128 -0.60 -15.49 -1.24
N ALA A 129 0.36 -16.04 -0.50
CA ALA A 129 0.54 -15.68 0.90
C ALA A 129 1.45 -14.44 1.07
N PRO A 130 1.15 -13.51 1.99
CA PRO A 130 2.03 -12.40 2.30
C PRO A 130 3.33 -12.82 2.99
N ASP A 131 4.44 -12.66 2.27
CA ASP A 131 5.79 -12.74 2.84
C ASP A 131 6.23 -11.38 3.38
N LEU A 132 6.24 -11.27 4.71
CA LEU A 132 6.63 -10.08 5.45
C LEU A 132 7.93 -10.29 6.25
N ALA A 133 8.79 -11.23 5.83
CA ALA A 133 10.06 -11.51 6.51
C ALA A 133 10.98 -10.28 6.59
N GLN A 134 10.86 -9.36 5.63
CA GLN A 134 11.68 -8.16 5.52
C GLN A 134 11.01 -6.89 6.08
N VAL A 135 9.95 -7.02 6.91
CA VAL A 135 9.29 -5.85 7.51
C VAL A 135 10.30 -5.05 8.37
N PRO A 136 10.49 -3.76 8.06
CA PRO A 136 11.37 -2.91 8.85
C PRO A 136 10.78 -2.61 10.22
N MET A 137 11.65 -2.53 11.23
CA MET A 137 11.26 -2.11 12.57
C MET A 137 10.72 -0.67 12.55
N HIS A 138 9.56 -0.43 13.16
CA HIS A 138 8.84 0.85 13.12
C HIS A 138 8.51 1.33 11.70
N GLY A 139 8.44 0.42 10.73
CA GLY A 139 8.03 0.72 9.37
C GLY A 139 6.53 0.79 9.19
N ARG A 140 6.07 0.72 7.94
CA ARG A 140 4.66 0.53 7.58
C ARG A 140 4.47 -0.61 6.60
N VAL A 141 3.28 -1.18 6.58
CA VAL A 141 2.92 -2.27 5.67
C VAL A 141 1.70 -1.90 4.83
N VAL A 142 1.72 -2.24 3.55
CA VAL A 142 0.56 -2.14 2.65
C VAL A 142 0.30 -3.52 2.06
N LEU A 143 -0.87 -4.09 2.33
CA LEU A 143 -1.31 -5.34 1.71
C LEU A 143 -2.41 -5.03 0.70
N ILE A 144 -2.24 -5.46 -0.55
CA ILE A 144 -3.22 -5.29 -1.62
C ILE A 144 -3.58 -6.67 -2.20
N SER A 145 -4.84 -7.07 -2.10
CA SER A 145 -5.33 -8.40 -2.53
C SER A 145 -6.85 -8.32 -2.74
N ASP A 146 -7.47 -9.36 -3.29
CA ASP A 146 -8.92 -9.55 -3.16
C ASP A 146 -9.33 -10.16 -1.80
N PHE A 147 -8.37 -10.72 -1.05
CA PHE A 147 -8.52 -11.39 0.23
C PHE A 147 -9.60 -12.49 0.25
N LEU A 148 -9.83 -13.14 -0.90
CA LEU A 148 -10.85 -14.19 -1.01
C LEU A 148 -10.35 -15.55 -0.52
N GLY A 149 -9.03 -15.75 -0.50
CA GLY A 149 -8.37 -16.94 0.04
C GLY A 149 -8.49 -17.10 1.57
N SER A 150 -7.67 -18.00 2.13
CA SER A 150 -7.60 -18.20 3.58
C SER A 150 -7.06 -16.96 4.29
N LEU A 151 -7.68 -16.57 5.41
CA LEU A 151 -7.21 -15.43 6.22
C LEU A 151 -6.01 -15.78 7.10
N GLY A 152 -5.74 -17.05 7.41
CA GLY A 152 -4.65 -17.44 8.31
C GLY A 152 -3.27 -16.88 7.90
N PRO A 153 -2.87 -16.92 6.61
CA PRO A 153 -1.66 -16.26 6.15
C PRO A 153 -1.66 -14.74 6.34
N ILE A 154 -2.81 -14.08 6.17
CA ILE A 154 -2.97 -12.63 6.37
C ILE A 154 -2.81 -12.27 7.85
N GLU A 155 -3.48 -13.00 8.74
CA GLU A 155 -3.36 -12.86 10.19
C GLU A 155 -1.92 -13.07 10.64
N GLY A 156 -1.26 -14.12 10.13
CA GLY A 156 0.15 -14.39 10.42
C GLY A 156 1.09 -13.27 9.95
N ALA A 157 0.82 -12.66 8.79
CA ALA A 157 1.56 -11.50 8.30
C ALA A 157 1.32 -10.26 9.17
N MET A 158 0.08 -9.98 9.55
CA MET A 158 -0.25 -8.88 10.45
C MET A 158 0.40 -9.06 11.83
N ALA A 159 0.43 -10.28 12.37
CA ALA A 159 1.13 -10.60 13.60
C ALA A 159 2.66 -10.35 13.50
N ARG A 160 3.28 -10.74 12.37
CA ARG A 160 4.71 -10.43 12.09
C ARG A 160 4.96 -8.92 12.05
N ALA A 161 4.08 -8.16 11.40
CA ALA A 161 4.19 -6.72 11.32
C ALA A 161 4.00 -6.04 12.69
N ALA A 162 3.05 -6.53 13.50
CA ALA A 162 2.85 -6.07 14.87
C ALA A 162 4.10 -6.31 15.75
N ALA A 163 4.76 -7.47 15.63
CA ALA A 163 6.02 -7.77 16.32
C ALA A 163 7.22 -6.88 15.90
N ARG A 164 7.06 -6.10 14.82
CA ARG A 164 8.02 -5.10 14.35
C ARG A 164 7.55 -3.66 14.64
N ASN A 165 6.43 -3.48 15.36
CA ASN A 165 5.76 -2.20 15.56
C ASN A 165 5.46 -1.48 14.23
N ALA A 166 5.07 -2.24 13.21
CA ALA A 166 4.79 -1.73 11.88
C ALA A 166 3.27 -1.74 11.63
N PRO A 167 2.56 -0.60 11.81
CA PRO A 167 1.17 -0.50 11.44
C PRO A 167 1.00 -0.60 9.91
N GLY A 168 -0.21 -0.89 9.46
CA GLY A 168 -0.43 -1.08 8.04
C GLY A 168 -1.85 -0.82 7.56
N VAL A 169 -2.01 -1.04 6.26
CA VAL A 169 -3.27 -0.86 5.56
C VAL A 169 -3.56 -2.09 4.72
N LEU A 170 -4.84 -2.45 4.68
CA LEU A 170 -5.39 -3.49 3.83
C LEU A 170 -6.23 -2.81 2.75
N LEU A 171 -5.89 -3.07 1.49
CA LEU A 171 -6.67 -2.62 0.34
C LEU A 171 -7.23 -3.83 -0.39
N GLN A 172 -8.52 -4.05 -0.24
CA GLN A 172 -9.22 -5.08 -1.01
C GLN A 172 -9.51 -4.56 -2.41
N VAL A 173 -9.16 -5.32 -3.45
CA VAL A 173 -9.49 -5.01 -4.84
C VAL A 173 -10.51 -6.04 -5.32
N LEU A 174 -11.70 -5.59 -5.73
CA LEU A 174 -12.76 -6.43 -6.29
C LEU A 174 -13.18 -5.92 -7.67
N ASP A 175 -13.76 -6.79 -8.50
CA ASP A 175 -14.51 -6.36 -9.68
C ASP A 175 -15.98 -6.12 -9.30
N PRO A 176 -16.66 -5.10 -9.85
CA PRO A 176 -18.09 -4.90 -9.64
C PRO A 176 -18.96 -6.13 -9.97
N ALA A 177 -18.51 -7.00 -10.88
CA ALA A 177 -19.20 -8.24 -11.21
C ALA A 177 -19.22 -9.24 -10.03
N GLU A 178 -18.24 -9.19 -9.12
CA GLU A 178 -18.22 -10.04 -7.93
C GLU A 178 -19.35 -9.63 -6.96
N GLU A 179 -19.65 -8.33 -6.84
CA GLU A 179 -20.73 -7.86 -5.94
C GLU A 179 -22.11 -7.79 -6.59
N SER A 180 -22.19 -7.51 -7.89
CA SER A 180 -23.46 -7.54 -8.62
C SER A 180 -23.92 -8.96 -8.95
N PHE A 181 -22.95 -9.88 -9.10
CA PHE A 181 -23.13 -11.27 -9.52
C PHE A 181 -24.07 -11.37 -10.74
N PRO A 182 -23.70 -10.82 -11.90
CA PRO A 182 -24.56 -10.75 -13.09
C PRO A 182 -24.56 -12.07 -13.88
N PHE A 183 -24.34 -13.20 -13.21
CA PHE A 183 -24.27 -14.52 -13.84
C PHE A 183 -25.64 -15.20 -13.75
N ASP A 184 -26.27 -15.44 -14.89
CA ASP A 184 -27.56 -16.15 -14.99
C ASP A 184 -27.43 -17.43 -15.82
N GLY A 185 -28.26 -18.43 -15.52
CA GLY A 185 -28.28 -19.72 -16.19
C GLY A 185 -27.20 -20.73 -15.74
N ARG A 186 -26.83 -21.65 -16.64
CA ARG A 186 -25.82 -22.69 -16.42
C ARG A 186 -24.43 -22.06 -16.57
N THR A 187 -23.78 -21.77 -15.46
CA THR A 187 -22.44 -21.20 -15.42
C THR A 187 -21.48 -22.21 -14.78
N ILE A 188 -20.35 -22.45 -15.45
CA ILE A 188 -19.25 -23.22 -14.87
C ILE A 188 -18.33 -22.18 -14.23
N PHE A 189 -18.30 -22.17 -12.90
CA PHE A 189 -17.31 -21.38 -12.17
C PHE A 189 -16.03 -22.20 -12.11
N GLU A 190 -15.04 -21.79 -12.88
CA GLU A 190 -13.71 -22.36 -12.84
C GLU A 190 -12.80 -21.40 -12.07
N SER A 191 -12.05 -21.91 -11.09
CA SER A 191 -10.94 -21.15 -10.51
C SER A 191 -10.03 -20.71 -11.65
N MET A 192 -9.46 -19.51 -11.56
CA MET A 192 -8.52 -19.02 -12.56
C MET A 192 -7.27 -19.93 -12.69
N ALA A 193 -6.99 -20.80 -11.70
CA ALA A 193 -6.01 -21.89 -11.84
C ALA A 193 -6.46 -23.16 -12.57
N GLY A 194 -7.73 -23.29 -12.92
CA GLY A 194 -8.30 -24.56 -13.42
C GLY A 194 -8.45 -25.65 -12.34
N GLY A 195 -8.11 -25.35 -11.07
CA GLY A 195 -8.07 -26.35 -9.99
C GLY A 195 -9.41 -26.62 -9.32
N THR A 196 -10.42 -25.76 -9.51
CA THR A 196 -11.75 -25.92 -8.91
C THR A 196 -12.81 -25.61 -9.96
N ARG A 197 -13.62 -26.61 -10.31
CA ARG A 197 -14.71 -26.48 -11.28
C ARG A 197 -16.03 -26.71 -10.55
N PHE A 198 -16.77 -25.64 -10.31
CA PHE A 198 -18.12 -25.70 -9.76
C PHE A 198 -19.12 -25.52 -10.89
N GLU A 199 -19.72 -26.62 -11.33
CA GLU A 199 -20.80 -26.61 -12.31
C GLU A 199 -22.14 -26.49 -11.58
N THR A 200 -22.85 -25.40 -11.80
CA THR A 200 -24.23 -25.24 -11.32
C THR A 200 -25.21 -25.13 -12.48
N ARG A 201 -26.37 -25.78 -12.34
CA ARG A 201 -27.49 -25.67 -13.29
C ARG A 201 -28.28 -24.37 -13.10
N GLU A 202 -28.15 -23.72 -11.95
CA GLU A 202 -28.74 -22.41 -11.62
C GLU A 202 -27.75 -21.56 -10.82
N ALA A 203 -27.05 -20.64 -11.49
CA ALA A 203 -26.17 -19.67 -10.83
C ALA A 203 -26.91 -18.75 -9.85
N ARG A 204 -28.20 -18.48 -10.11
CA ARG A 204 -29.07 -17.64 -9.28
C ARG A 204 -29.24 -18.17 -7.85
N GLY A 205 -29.29 -19.49 -7.66
CA GLY A 205 -29.39 -20.11 -6.33
C GLY A 205 -28.11 -19.96 -5.48
N LEU A 206 -26.97 -19.67 -6.11
CA LEU A 206 -25.69 -19.44 -5.41
C LEU A 206 -25.44 -17.98 -5.10
N ARG A 207 -26.15 -17.06 -5.77
CA ARG A 207 -25.93 -15.62 -5.64
C ARG A 207 -26.01 -15.16 -4.20
N ASP A 208 -27.11 -15.50 -3.51
CA ASP A 208 -27.32 -15.01 -2.13
C ASP A 208 -26.31 -15.61 -1.16
N ALA A 209 -25.94 -16.88 -1.32
CA ALA A 209 -24.92 -17.53 -0.51
C ALA A 209 -23.53 -16.93 -0.76
N TYR A 210 -23.19 -16.65 -2.02
CA TYR A 210 -21.92 -16.02 -2.40
C TYR A 210 -21.84 -14.59 -1.84
N LEU A 211 -22.87 -13.77 -2.05
CA LEU A 211 -22.90 -12.39 -1.56
C LEU A 211 -22.88 -12.33 -0.03
N SER A 212 -23.53 -13.28 0.65
CA SER A 212 -23.46 -13.41 2.11
C SER A 212 -22.03 -13.71 2.57
N ARG A 213 -21.33 -14.65 1.92
CA ARG A 213 -19.94 -14.98 2.23
C ARG A 213 -18.99 -13.82 1.93
N LEU A 214 -19.21 -13.09 0.84
CA LEU A 214 -18.41 -11.91 0.50
C LEU A 214 -18.60 -10.80 1.53
N ALA A 215 -19.85 -10.56 1.96
CA ALA A 215 -20.16 -9.61 3.02
C ALA A 215 -19.50 -10.01 4.36
N GLU A 216 -19.57 -11.30 4.73
CA GLU A 216 -18.90 -11.84 5.90
C GLU A 216 -17.38 -11.64 5.81
N ARG A 217 -16.77 -11.94 4.66
CA ARG A 217 -15.34 -11.74 4.43
C ARG A 217 -14.94 -10.26 4.59
N LYS A 218 -15.72 -9.33 4.04
CA LYS A 218 -15.48 -7.89 4.20
C LYS A 218 -15.58 -7.45 5.66
N ALA A 219 -16.54 -7.99 6.41
CA ALA A 219 -16.68 -7.73 7.84
C ALA A 219 -15.46 -8.26 8.63
N GLN A 220 -15.04 -9.49 8.37
CA GLN A 220 -13.85 -10.09 8.99
C GLN A 220 -12.59 -9.26 8.76
N LEU A 221 -12.37 -8.77 7.54
CA LEU A 221 -11.22 -7.90 7.22
C LEU A 221 -11.28 -6.55 7.94
N ALA A 222 -12.47 -5.94 8.01
CA ALA A 222 -12.67 -4.69 8.72
C ALA A 222 -12.43 -4.86 10.23
N ASP A 223 -12.89 -5.97 10.81
CA ASP A 223 -12.71 -6.28 12.22
C ASP A 223 -11.26 -6.61 12.55
N LEU A 224 -10.58 -7.40 11.71
CA LEU A 224 -9.17 -7.72 11.83
C LEU A 224 -8.29 -6.45 11.77
N ALA A 225 -8.58 -5.56 10.82
CA ALA A 225 -7.89 -4.29 10.70
C ALA A 225 -8.10 -3.42 11.94
N ARG A 226 -9.35 -3.26 12.39
CA ARG A 226 -9.71 -2.46 13.57
C ARG A 226 -9.03 -2.97 14.83
N ALA A 227 -9.05 -4.29 15.06
CA ALA A 227 -8.42 -4.92 16.22
C ALA A 227 -6.90 -4.70 16.28
N SER A 228 -6.27 -4.55 15.11
CA SER A 228 -4.82 -4.35 14.98
C SER A 228 -4.39 -2.88 14.87
N GLY A 229 -5.34 -1.94 14.88
CA GLY A 229 -5.08 -0.52 14.59
C GLY A 229 -4.73 -0.23 13.13
N TRP A 230 -5.00 -1.18 12.22
CA TRP A 230 -4.80 -1.04 10.78
C TRP A 230 -6.03 -0.44 10.12
N MET A 231 -5.86 0.08 8.92
CA MET A 231 -6.95 0.61 8.11
C MET A 231 -7.35 -0.37 7.01
N PHE A 232 -8.65 -0.46 6.71
CA PHE A 232 -9.19 -1.31 5.65
C PHE A 232 -10.05 -0.50 4.70
N ARG A 233 -9.93 -0.78 3.40
CA ARG A 233 -10.85 -0.28 2.36
C ARG A 233 -10.98 -1.27 1.22
N THR A 234 -12.17 -1.35 0.65
CA THR A 234 -12.43 -2.00 -0.65
C THR A 234 -12.39 -0.96 -1.77
N HIS A 235 -11.76 -1.32 -2.89
CA HIS A 235 -11.74 -0.57 -4.14
C HIS A 235 -12.21 -1.48 -5.27
N HIS A 236 -12.97 -0.92 -6.20
CA HIS A 236 -13.51 -1.66 -7.33
C HIS A 236 -12.83 -1.31 -8.65
N THR A 237 -12.57 -2.30 -9.50
CA THR A 237 -11.91 -2.11 -10.80
C THR A 237 -12.67 -1.17 -11.74
N GLY A 238 -14.00 -1.10 -11.60
CA GLY A 238 -14.88 -0.18 -12.33
C GLY A 238 -14.83 1.28 -11.86
N GLU A 239 -14.21 1.56 -10.72
CA GLU A 239 -13.96 2.92 -10.27
C GLU A 239 -12.63 3.46 -10.81
N GLY A 240 -12.49 4.79 -10.86
CA GLY A 240 -11.19 5.40 -11.09
C GLY A 240 -10.19 5.03 -9.97
N PRO A 241 -8.89 4.86 -10.26
CA PRO A 241 -7.90 4.48 -9.25
C PRO A 241 -7.52 5.64 -8.30
N GLN A 242 -7.75 6.88 -8.69
CA GLN A 242 -7.31 8.07 -7.94
C GLN A 242 -7.86 8.15 -6.51
N PRO A 243 -9.17 7.93 -6.24
CA PRO A 243 -9.69 7.96 -4.87
C PRO A 243 -9.10 6.88 -3.96
N ALA A 244 -8.76 5.70 -4.49
CA ALA A 244 -8.11 4.64 -3.74
C ALA A 244 -6.66 5.01 -3.41
N LEU A 245 -5.91 5.54 -4.39
CA LEU A 245 -4.55 6.02 -4.20
C LEU A 245 -4.46 7.12 -3.13
N LEU A 246 -5.35 8.11 -3.18
CA LEU A 246 -5.38 9.20 -2.20
C LEU A 246 -5.70 8.71 -0.79
N TRP A 247 -6.56 7.69 -0.67
CA TRP A 247 -6.86 7.08 0.61
C TRP A 247 -5.67 6.30 1.16
N LEU A 248 -4.99 5.50 0.33
CA LEU A 248 -3.77 4.79 0.72
C LEU A 248 -2.71 5.76 1.25
N TYR A 249 -2.46 6.85 0.53
CA TYR A 249 -1.48 7.85 0.91
C TYR A 249 -1.82 8.47 2.27
N ARG A 250 -3.07 8.92 2.47
CA ARG A 250 -3.53 9.49 3.75
C ARG A 250 -3.52 8.48 4.90
N ALA A 251 -3.83 7.21 4.62
CA ALA A 251 -3.80 6.15 5.61
C ALA A 251 -2.38 5.89 6.14
N LEU A 252 -1.36 6.07 5.28
CA LEU A 252 0.05 6.00 5.67
C LEU A 252 0.57 7.27 6.36
N GLU A 253 -0.14 8.40 6.31
CA GLU A 253 0.26 9.61 7.06
C GLU A 253 -0.25 9.58 8.50
N ARG A 254 -1.38 8.90 8.76
CA ARG A 254 -1.97 8.84 10.11
C ARG A 254 -1.07 8.06 11.07
N ARG A 255 -0.88 8.62 12.26
CA ARG A 255 -0.22 8.01 13.41
C ARG A 255 -1.21 7.19 14.22
#